data_AF-A0A7K9RJC4-F1
#
_entry.id   AF-A0A7K9RJC4-F1
#
_cell.length_a   1.000
_cell.length_b   1.000
_cell.length_c   1.000
_cell.angle_alpha   90.00
_cell.angle_beta   90.00
_cell.angle_gamma   90.00
#
_symmetry.space_group_name_H-M   'P 1'
#
loop_
_entity.id
_entity.type
_entity.pdbx_description
1 polymer ?
#
loop_
_entity_poly.entity_id
_entity_poly.type
_entity_poly.pdbx_seq_one_letter_code
_entity_poly.pdbx_strand_id
1 'polypeptide(L)'
;RKCDVVNRGISGYNTRWAKLVLPRLITESTSADSIAAVTIFFGANDSALKELNPKQHVPLEEYAANLKGMVQYLKSVDVTADRIILITPPPLHESAWEKECIAKGDKLNRCNATTGQYAQACVQVARECGTDVLDLWTLMQKNQDFSSYLSDGLHLSTKGNSFLAAQLWSRLENKLSALPSLLPYWRDVDHTNPEASLL
;
A
#
# COMPACT_ATOMS: atom_id res chain seq x y z
N ARG A 1 0.23 23.50 -1.82
CA ARG A 1 -0.04 22.04 -1.93
C ARG A 1 0.52 21.58 -3.27
N LYS A 2 1.17 20.41 -3.36
CA LYS A 2 1.82 19.93 -4.60
C LYS A 2 1.11 18.76 -5.28
N CYS A 3 0.45 17.92 -4.50
CA CYS A 3 -0.32 16.79 -5.01
C CYS A 3 -1.52 16.48 -4.09
N ASP A 4 -2.45 15.71 -4.63
CA ASP A 4 -3.53 15.09 -3.89
C ASP A 4 -3.13 13.71 -3.38
N VAL A 5 -3.70 13.30 -2.23
CA VAL A 5 -3.56 11.94 -1.70
C VAL A 5 -4.91 11.25 -1.85
N VAL A 6 -4.96 10.23 -2.70
CA VAL A 6 -6.20 9.57 -3.07
C VAL A 6 -6.20 8.15 -2.50
N ASN A 7 -7.00 7.92 -1.45
CA ASN A 7 -7.13 6.60 -0.83
C ASN A 7 -8.15 5.74 -1.59
N ARG A 8 -7.77 4.49 -1.89
CA ARG A 8 -8.59 3.44 -2.52
C ARG A 8 -8.54 2.10 -1.77
N GLY A 9 -8.18 2.14 -0.49
CA GLY A 9 -8.16 1.00 0.40
C GLY A 9 -9.58 0.57 0.77
N ILE A 10 -9.86 -0.73 0.65
CA ILE A 10 -11.15 -1.32 0.97
C ILE A 10 -10.92 -2.46 1.96
N SER A 11 -11.59 -2.39 3.11
CA SER A 11 -11.39 -3.35 4.19
C SER A 11 -11.66 -4.78 3.73
N GLY A 12 -10.80 -5.71 4.15
CA GLY A 12 -10.94 -7.14 3.88
C GLY A 12 -10.56 -7.62 2.47
N TYR A 13 -10.19 -6.73 1.54
CA TYR A 13 -9.83 -7.11 0.18
C TYR A 13 -8.50 -7.86 0.09
N ASN A 14 -8.40 -8.75 -0.90
CA ASN A 14 -7.19 -9.47 -1.29
C ASN A 14 -6.78 -9.10 -2.73
N THR A 15 -5.61 -9.59 -3.16
CA THR A 15 -5.06 -9.28 -4.49
C THR A 15 -5.92 -9.81 -5.64
N ARG A 16 -6.67 -10.91 -5.43
CA ARG A 16 -7.57 -11.47 -6.44
C ARG A 16 -8.67 -10.49 -6.83
N TRP A 17 -9.21 -9.76 -5.85
CA TRP A 17 -10.23 -8.74 -6.10
C TRP A 17 -9.60 -7.41 -6.51
N ALA A 18 -8.50 -7.02 -5.87
CA ALA A 18 -7.82 -5.75 -6.15
C ALA A 18 -7.44 -5.62 -7.62
N LYS A 19 -6.92 -6.69 -8.26
CA LYS A 19 -6.55 -6.65 -9.68
C LYS A 19 -7.72 -6.37 -10.62
N LEU A 20 -8.94 -6.74 -10.22
CA LEU A 20 -10.15 -6.51 -11.01
C LEU A 20 -10.69 -5.08 -10.82
N VAL A 21 -10.45 -4.50 -9.65
CA VAL A 21 -10.89 -3.14 -9.32
C VAL A 21 -9.92 -2.10 -9.86
N LEU A 22 -8.61 -2.37 -9.87
CA LEU A 22 -7.57 -1.43 -10.27
C LEU A 22 -7.85 -0.73 -11.63
N PRO A 23 -8.26 -1.44 -12.70
CA PRO A 23 -8.58 -0.79 -13.98
C PRO A 23 -9.79 0.14 -13.97
N ARG A 24 -10.60 0.11 -12.91
CA ARG A 24 -11.72 1.06 -12.72
C ARG A 24 -11.30 2.31 -11.97
N LEU A 25 -10.12 2.29 -11.33
CA LEU A 25 -9.63 3.37 -10.48
C LEU A 25 -8.59 4.24 -11.17
N ILE A 26 -7.73 3.62 -11.97
CA ILE A 26 -6.69 4.26 -12.76
C ILE A 26 -6.88 3.73 -14.17
N THR A 27 -7.23 4.60 -15.09
CA THR A 27 -7.54 4.30 -16.50
C THR A 27 -6.54 4.97 -17.43
N GLU A 28 -6.52 4.61 -18.71
CA GLU A 28 -5.73 5.36 -19.73
C GLU A 28 -6.12 6.85 -19.80
N SER A 29 -7.38 7.19 -19.53
CA SER A 29 -7.84 8.57 -19.45
C SER A 29 -7.40 9.30 -18.17
N THR A 30 -6.94 8.57 -17.15
CA THR A 30 -6.27 9.17 -16.01
C THR A 30 -4.90 9.58 -16.51
N SER A 31 -4.70 10.88 -16.81
CA SER A 31 -3.42 11.40 -17.31
C SER A 31 -2.28 10.84 -16.46
N ALA A 32 -1.47 9.95 -17.01
CA ALA A 32 -0.41 9.28 -16.25
C ALA A 32 0.63 10.29 -15.73
N ASP A 33 0.76 11.42 -16.40
CA ASP A 33 1.55 12.58 -15.97
C ASP A 33 1.04 13.22 -14.67
N SER A 34 -0.22 13.01 -14.30
CA SER A 34 -0.80 13.48 -13.04
C SER A 34 -0.51 12.56 -11.85
N ILE A 35 -0.02 11.33 -12.07
CA ILE A 35 0.27 10.37 -11.01
C ILE A 35 1.72 10.50 -10.58
N ALA A 36 1.95 11.11 -9.42
CA ALA A 36 3.28 11.24 -8.84
C ALA A 36 3.81 9.92 -8.24
N ALA A 37 2.93 9.11 -7.64
CA ALA A 37 3.25 7.80 -7.10
C ALA A 37 1.99 6.94 -6.88
N VAL A 38 2.14 5.63 -6.93
CA VAL A 38 1.13 4.64 -6.58
C VAL A 38 1.71 3.68 -5.54
N THR A 39 0.98 3.45 -4.45
CA THR A 39 1.33 2.40 -3.49
C THR A 39 0.37 1.22 -3.63
N ILE A 40 0.91 0.00 -3.63
CA ILE A 40 0.13 -1.24 -3.59
C ILE A 40 0.45 -1.96 -2.28
N PHE A 41 -0.54 -2.07 -1.40
CA PHE A 41 -0.36 -2.60 -0.04
C PHE A 41 -1.38 -3.71 0.24
N PHE A 42 -1.02 -4.94 -0.12
CA PHE A 42 -1.83 -6.16 0.06
C PHE A 42 -0.98 -7.28 0.69
N GLY A 43 -1.60 -8.43 0.97
CA GLY A 43 -0.90 -9.59 1.56
C GLY A 43 -1.42 -9.98 2.93
N ALA A 44 -1.94 -9.04 3.73
CA ALA A 44 -2.41 -9.33 5.09
C ALA A 44 -3.68 -10.21 5.09
N ASN A 45 -4.56 -10.02 4.10
CA ASN A 45 -5.73 -10.87 3.90
C ASN A 45 -5.42 -12.11 3.07
N ASP A 46 -4.58 -11.96 2.04
CA ASP A 46 -4.13 -13.05 1.18
C ASP A 46 -3.46 -14.17 1.98
N SER A 47 -2.65 -13.81 2.99
CA SER A 47 -1.93 -14.71 3.89
C SER A 47 -2.81 -15.39 4.96
N ALA A 48 -4.13 -15.20 4.93
CA ALA A 48 -5.04 -15.97 5.76
C ALA A 48 -4.83 -17.49 5.54
N LEU A 49 -4.97 -18.27 6.60
CA LEU A 49 -4.88 -19.72 6.55
C LEU A 49 -6.08 -20.27 5.78
N LYS A 50 -5.82 -20.99 4.69
CA LYS A 50 -6.83 -21.49 3.75
C LYS A 50 -8.00 -22.21 4.44
N GLU A 51 -7.68 -23.10 5.36
CA GLU A 51 -8.68 -23.94 6.05
C GLU A 51 -9.56 -23.17 7.04
N LEU A 52 -9.10 -21.99 7.50
CA LEU A 52 -9.79 -21.18 8.51
C LEU A 52 -10.48 -19.96 7.91
N ASN A 53 -9.97 -19.42 6.80
CA ASN A 53 -10.56 -18.29 6.11
C ASN A 53 -10.31 -18.37 4.59
N PRO A 54 -10.99 -19.30 3.90
CA PRO A 54 -10.80 -19.51 2.46
C PRO A 54 -11.28 -18.33 1.61
N LYS A 55 -12.16 -17.47 2.16
CA LYS A 55 -12.69 -16.30 1.45
C LYS A 55 -11.61 -15.27 1.18
N GLN A 56 -10.75 -15.01 2.17
CA GLN A 56 -9.67 -14.04 2.06
C GLN A 56 -8.38 -14.65 1.52
N HIS A 57 -8.15 -15.94 1.77
CA HIS A 57 -6.97 -16.65 1.31
C HIS A 57 -6.75 -16.56 -0.21
N VAL A 58 -5.51 -16.27 -0.60
CA VAL A 58 -5.02 -16.32 -1.98
C VAL A 58 -3.71 -17.11 -1.96
N PRO A 59 -3.57 -18.23 -2.67
CA PRO A 59 -2.33 -19.00 -2.70
C PRO A 59 -1.11 -18.14 -3.05
N LEU A 60 0.05 -18.44 -2.46
CA LEU A 60 1.25 -17.59 -2.56
C LEU A 60 1.67 -17.30 -4.01
N GLU A 61 1.62 -18.31 -4.88
CA GLU A 61 1.90 -18.16 -6.32
C GLU A 61 0.90 -17.23 -7.01
N GLU A 62 -0.39 -17.37 -6.70
CA GLU A 62 -1.44 -16.51 -7.25
C GLU A 62 -1.29 -15.07 -6.74
N TYR A 63 -0.96 -14.89 -5.46
CA TYR A 63 -0.67 -13.58 -4.87
C TYR A 63 0.47 -12.87 -5.62
N ALA A 64 1.60 -13.56 -5.84
CA ALA A 64 2.72 -13.02 -6.59
C ALA A 64 2.34 -12.66 -8.04
N ALA A 65 1.61 -13.56 -8.72
CA ALA A 65 1.10 -13.31 -10.07
C ALA A 65 0.13 -12.13 -10.13
N ASN A 66 -0.75 -11.98 -9.13
CA ASN A 66 -1.69 -10.86 -9.04
C ASN A 66 -0.95 -9.53 -8.83
N LEU A 67 0.05 -9.48 -7.94
CA LEU A 67 0.89 -8.29 -7.76
C LEU A 67 1.59 -7.90 -9.07
N LYS A 68 2.22 -8.88 -9.75
CA LYS A 68 2.89 -8.67 -11.03
C LYS A 68 1.92 -8.14 -12.09
N GLY A 69 0.72 -8.72 -12.17
CA GLY A 69 -0.34 -8.27 -13.08
C GLY A 69 -0.80 -6.83 -12.80
N MET A 70 -0.95 -6.44 -11.52
CA MET A 70 -1.28 -5.06 -11.16
C MET A 70 -0.18 -4.07 -11.57
N VAL A 71 1.09 -4.43 -11.38
CA VAL A 71 2.23 -3.60 -11.83
C VAL A 71 2.27 -3.49 -13.36
N GLN A 72 2.06 -4.60 -14.07
CA GLN A 72 2.01 -4.61 -15.53
C GLN A 72 0.86 -3.73 -16.06
N TYR A 73 -0.31 -3.80 -15.42
CA TYR A 73 -1.45 -2.95 -15.77
C TYR A 73 -1.12 -1.46 -15.58
N LEU A 74 -0.53 -1.08 -14.43
CA LEU A 74 -0.14 0.31 -14.19
C LEU A 74 0.84 0.81 -15.26
N LYS A 75 1.81 -0.02 -15.66
CA LYS A 75 2.74 0.30 -16.76
C LYS A 75 2.04 0.44 -18.10
N SER A 76 1.00 -0.34 -18.39
CA SER A 76 0.25 -0.23 -19.65
C SER A 76 -0.61 1.02 -19.74
N VAL A 77 -0.87 1.68 -18.61
CA VAL A 77 -1.53 3.00 -18.54
C VAL A 77 -0.53 4.10 -18.16
N ASP A 78 0.71 3.96 -18.62
CA ASP A 78 1.81 4.92 -18.54
C ASP A 78 2.30 5.32 -17.13
N VAL A 79 1.92 4.58 -16.08
CA VAL A 79 2.55 4.74 -14.75
C VAL A 79 3.90 4.03 -14.76
N THR A 80 4.98 4.80 -14.78
CA THR A 80 6.35 4.27 -14.83
C THR A 80 6.71 3.46 -13.58
N ALA A 81 7.60 2.48 -13.74
CA ALA A 81 7.96 1.55 -12.66
C ALA A 81 8.50 2.26 -11.40
N ASP A 82 9.23 3.36 -11.58
CA ASP A 82 9.81 4.15 -10.50
C ASP A 82 8.76 4.93 -9.69
N ARG A 83 7.52 5.07 -10.18
CA ARG A 83 6.39 5.67 -9.47
C ARG A 83 5.57 4.64 -8.70
N ILE A 84 5.83 3.35 -8.89
CA ILE A 84 5.11 2.27 -8.22
C ILE A 84 5.93 1.80 -7.02
N ILE A 85 5.28 1.74 -5.85
CA ILE A 85 5.87 1.27 -4.60
C ILE A 85 5.02 0.10 -4.09
N LEU A 86 5.59 -1.11 -4.05
CA LEU A 86 4.96 -2.22 -3.36
C LEU A 86 5.25 -2.12 -1.86
N ILE A 87 4.25 -2.37 -1.02
CA ILE A 87 4.40 -2.40 0.44
C ILE A 87 4.08 -3.82 0.90
N THR A 88 5.03 -4.45 1.59
CA THR A 88 4.82 -5.80 2.13
C THR A 88 3.77 -5.77 3.26
N PRO A 89 2.97 -6.82 3.47
CA PRO A 89 2.07 -6.87 4.62
C PRO A 89 2.86 -6.68 5.93
N PRO A 90 2.33 -5.97 6.93
CA PRO A 90 3.01 -5.80 8.21
C PRO A 90 3.13 -7.16 8.95
N PRO A 91 4.00 -7.28 9.97
CA PRO A 91 4.01 -8.48 10.80
C PRO A 91 2.68 -8.65 11.54
N LEU A 92 2.33 -9.89 11.86
CA LEU A 92 1.13 -10.25 12.62
C LEU A 92 1.53 -10.56 14.07
N HIS A 93 0.80 -9.98 15.04
CA HIS A 93 0.95 -10.36 16.44
C HIS A 93 -0.14 -11.38 16.83
N GLU A 94 0.19 -12.67 16.71
CA GLU A 94 -0.73 -13.80 16.83
C GLU A 94 -1.57 -13.77 18.11
N SER A 95 -0.97 -13.59 19.29
CA SER A 95 -1.72 -13.61 20.55
C SER A 95 -2.69 -12.45 20.72
N ALA A 96 -2.48 -11.32 20.03
CA ALA A 96 -3.45 -10.22 20.04
C ALA A 96 -4.57 -10.50 19.04
N TRP A 97 -4.21 -10.94 17.83
CA TRP A 97 -5.18 -11.27 16.79
C TRP A 97 -6.07 -12.46 17.16
N GLU A 98 -5.55 -13.45 17.87
CA GLU A 98 -6.33 -14.58 18.37
C GLU A 98 -7.46 -14.12 19.30
N LYS A 99 -7.23 -13.11 20.15
CA LYS A 99 -8.29 -12.55 21.01
C LYS A 99 -9.42 -11.95 20.18
N GLU A 100 -9.10 -11.26 19.10
CA GLU A 100 -10.07 -10.71 18.17
C GLU A 100 -10.84 -11.80 17.41
N CYS A 101 -10.16 -12.87 17.00
CA CYS A 101 -10.82 -14.03 16.40
C CYS A 101 -11.81 -14.67 17.38
N ILE A 102 -11.38 -14.95 18.61
CA ILE A 102 -12.23 -15.57 19.65
C ILE A 102 -13.44 -14.68 19.94
N ALA A 103 -13.26 -13.37 20.05
CA ALA A 103 -14.34 -12.42 20.28
C ALA A 103 -15.41 -12.43 19.15
N LYS A 104 -15.04 -12.86 17.95
CA LYS A 104 -15.94 -13.02 16.79
C LYS A 104 -16.44 -14.46 16.59
N GLY A 105 -16.06 -15.39 17.47
CA GLY A 105 -16.39 -16.82 17.34
C GLY A 105 -15.53 -17.58 16.34
N ASP A 106 -14.40 -17.00 15.92
CA ASP A 106 -13.45 -17.58 14.97
C ASP A 106 -12.22 -18.17 15.69
N LYS A 107 -11.47 -19.02 14.96
CA LYS A 107 -10.13 -19.47 15.37
C LYS A 107 -9.05 -18.54 14.79
N LEU A 108 -7.85 -18.56 15.38
CA LEU A 108 -6.69 -17.84 14.84
C LEU A 108 -6.47 -18.22 13.37
N ASN A 109 -6.79 -17.29 12.47
CA ASN A 109 -6.89 -17.58 11.04
C ASN A 109 -5.71 -17.04 10.21
N ARG A 110 -4.66 -16.52 10.87
CA ARG A 110 -3.44 -15.98 10.28
C ARG A 110 -2.27 -16.28 11.22
N CYS A 111 -1.07 -16.44 10.68
CA CYS A 111 0.16 -16.54 11.47
C CYS A 111 1.26 -15.69 10.84
N ASN A 112 2.17 -15.17 11.67
CA ASN A 112 3.23 -14.26 11.22
C ASN A 112 4.20 -14.95 10.27
N ALA A 113 4.44 -16.25 10.47
CA ALA A 113 5.29 -17.06 9.61
C ALA A 113 4.75 -17.12 8.17
N THR A 114 3.45 -17.36 7.99
CA THR A 114 2.82 -17.32 6.67
C THR A 114 2.84 -15.90 6.11
N THR A 115 2.48 -14.88 6.89
CA THR A 115 2.55 -13.48 6.42
C THR A 115 3.96 -13.09 5.95
N GLY A 116 5.02 -13.59 6.60
CA GLY A 116 6.41 -13.41 6.18
C GLY A 116 6.72 -13.99 4.79
N GLN A 117 6.12 -15.13 4.42
CA GLN A 117 6.25 -15.69 3.07
C GLN A 117 5.64 -14.76 2.00
N TYR A 118 4.50 -14.14 2.29
CA TYR A 118 3.85 -13.17 1.40
C TYR A 118 4.62 -11.86 1.33
N ALA A 119 5.26 -11.44 2.44
CA ALA A 119 6.18 -10.31 2.44
C ALA A 119 7.38 -10.56 1.52
N GLN A 120 8.03 -11.72 1.65
CA GLN A 120 9.15 -12.11 0.78
C GLN A 120 8.75 -12.17 -0.70
N ALA A 121 7.59 -12.75 -1.01
CA ALA A 121 7.06 -12.80 -2.37
C ALA A 121 6.81 -11.39 -2.94
N CYS A 122 6.29 -10.47 -2.13
CA CYS A 122 6.09 -9.08 -2.54
C CYS A 122 7.42 -8.37 -2.87
N VAL A 123 8.45 -8.55 -2.03
CA VAL A 123 9.81 -8.04 -2.31
C VAL A 123 10.37 -8.62 -3.61
N GLN A 124 10.21 -9.92 -3.83
CA GLN A 124 10.67 -10.58 -5.04
C GLN A 124 9.96 -10.04 -6.30
N VAL A 125 8.64 -9.85 -6.24
CA VAL A 125 7.86 -9.26 -7.34
C VAL A 125 8.32 -7.82 -7.65
N ALA A 126 8.57 -7.01 -6.63
CA ALA A 126 9.08 -5.65 -6.84
C ALA A 126 10.41 -5.65 -7.60
N ARG A 127 11.34 -6.53 -7.18
CA ARG A 127 12.64 -6.70 -7.84
C ARG A 127 12.48 -7.14 -9.29
N GLU A 128 11.63 -8.12 -9.56
CA GLU A 128 11.36 -8.60 -10.93
C GLU A 128 10.73 -7.53 -11.83
N CYS A 129 9.88 -6.68 -11.25
CA CYS A 129 9.20 -5.64 -11.99
C CYS A 129 10.00 -4.34 -12.09
N GLY A 130 11.13 -4.22 -11.39
CA GLY A 130 11.92 -2.99 -11.31
C GLY A 130 11.19 -1.84 -10.63
N THR A 131 10.30 -2.12 -9.68
CA THR A 131 9.60 -1.12 -8.87
C THR A 131 10.29 -0.94 -7.52
N ASP A 132 9.95 0.14 -6.80
CA ASP A 132 10.40 0.29 -5.42
C ASP A 132 9.61 -0.66 -4.49
N VAL A 133 10.18 -0.97 -3.33
CA VAL A 133 9.54 -1.75 -2.28
C VAL A 133 9.83 -1.18 -0.89
N LEU A 134 8.76 -1.09 -0.10
CA LEU A 134 8.84 -0.90 1.33
C LEU A 134 8.59 -2.23 2.03
N ASP A 135 9.67 -2.89 2.47
CA ASP A 135 9.58 -4.11 3.25
C ASP A 135 9.21 -3.82 4.70
N LEU A 136 7.93 -3.48 4.89
CA LEU A 136 7.34 -3.11 6.17
C LEU A 136 7.41 -4.27 7.18
N TRP A 137 7.18 -5.51 6.72
CA TRP A 137 7.31 -6.72 7.54
C TRP A 137 8.65 -6.77 8.27
N THR A 138 9.75 -6.66 7.51
CA THR A 138 11.10 -6.69 8.07
C THR A 138 11.39 -5.43 8.90
N LEU A 139 11.03 -4.25 8.40
CA LEU A 139 11.35 -2.98 9.07
C LEU A 139 10.73 -2.85 10.46
N MET A 140 9.47 -3.29 10.63
CA MET A 140 8.78 -3.18 11.92
C MET A 140 9.37 -4.11 12.98
N GLN A 141 9.99 -5.21 12.56
CA GLN A 141 10.59 -6.22 13.44
C GLN A 141 12.07 -5.95 13.76
N LYS A 142 12.67 -4.90 13.21
CA LYS A 142 14.06 -4.54 13.52
C LYS A 142 14.16 -3.92 14.92
N ASN A 143 14.86 -4.62 15.83
CA ASN A 143 15.38 -4.11 17.12
C ASN A 143 14.34 -3.62 18.15
N GLN A 144 13.06 -3.93 18.00
CA GLN A 144 12.03 -3.53 18.96
C GLN A 144 10.82 -4.46 18.93
N ASP A 145 10.03 -4.39 20.00
CA ASP A 145 8.70 -4.97 20.02
C ASP A 145 7.78 -4.26 19.01
N PHE A 146 7.40 -5.00 17.97
CA PHE A 146 6.52 -4.51 16.90
C PHE A 146 5.05 -4.46 17.33
N SER A 147 4.67 -5.07 18.47
CA SER A 147 3.28 -5.14 18.93
C SER A 147 2.65 -3.75 19.06
N SER A 148 3.42 -2.75 19.52
CA SER A 148 2.96 -1.36 19.67
C SER A 148 2.59 -0.67 18.35
N TYR A 149 3.04 -1.21 17.22
CA TYR A 149 2.64 -0.73 15.91
C TYR A 149 1.32 -1.32 15.42
N LEU A 150 0.75 -2.29 16.14
CA LEU A 150 -0.51 -2.93 15.81
C LEU A 150 -1.54 -2.59 16.90
N SER A 151 -2.77 -2.37 16.50
CA SER A 151 -3.87 -2.04 17.42
C SER A 151 -4.53 -3.30 17.99
N ASP A 152 -4.66 -4.33 17.16
CA ASP A 152 -5.40 -5.56 17.45
C ASP A 152 -4.61 -6.81 17.03
N GLY A 153 -3.32 -6.63 16.70
CA GLY A 153 -2.42 -7.66 16.19
C GLY A 153 -2.44 -7.86 14.67
N LEU A 154 -3.29 -7.13 13.94
CA LEU A 154 -3.34 -7.13 12.47
C LEU A 154 -3.29 -5.70 11.88
N HIS A 155 -4.17 -4.81 12.34
CA HIS A 155 -4.28 -3.45 11.84
C HIS A 155 -3.25 -2.53 12.49
N LEU A 156 -2.66 -1.63 11.71
CA LEU A 156 -1.71 -0.65 12.21
C LEU A 156 -2.35 0.26 13.27
N SER A 157 -1.67 0.43 14.41
CA SER A 157 -1.99 1.46 15.39
C SER A 157 -1.66 2.86 14.85
N THR A 158 -1.96 3.92 15.61
CA THR A 158 -1.48 5.28 15.29
C THR A 158 0.04 5.30 15.12
N LYS A 159 0.77 4.64 16.02
CA LYS A 159 2.24 4.53 15.95
C LYS A 159 2.70 3.79 14.71
N GLY A 160 2.01 2.69 14.34
CA GLY A 160 2.31 1.93 13.12
C GLY A 160 2.07 2.73 11.84
N ASN A 161 0.97 3.48 11.78
CA ASN A 161 0.69 4.38 10.65
C ASN A 161 1.73 5.51 10.54
N SER A 162 2.12 6.12 11.67
CA SER A 162 3.19 7.13 11.67
C SER A 162 4.53 6.56 11.21
N PHE A 163 4.87 5.33 11.64
CA PHE A 163 6.07 4.65 11.19
C PHE A 163 6.04 4.38 9.68
N LEU A 164 4.95 3.83 9.15
CA LEU A 164 4.75 3.62 7.72
C LEU A 164 4.88 4.93 6.93
N ALA A 165 4.21 6.00 7.38
CA ALA A 165 4.27 7.30 6.72
C ALA A 165 5.71 7.85 6.66
N ALA A 166 6.48 7.74 7.74
CA ALA A 166 7.88 8.18 7.76
C ALA A 166 8.75 7.37 6.77
N GLN A 167 8.55 6.05 6.69
CA GLN A 167 9.29 5.19 5.76
C GLN A 167 8.90 5.39 4.29
N LEU A 168 7.64 5.75 4.02
CA LEU A 168 7.18 6.14 2.68
C LEU A 168 7.71 7.51 2.28
N TRP A 169 7.71 8.47 3.21
CA TRP A 169 8.19 9.82 2.92
C TRP A 169 9.64 9.83 2.44
N SER A 170 10.52 9.04 3.05
CA SER A 170 11.93 8.93 2.62
C SER A 170 12.13 8.42 1.18
N ARG A 171 11.12 7.76 0.60
CA ARG A 171 11.11 7.31 -0.80
C ARG A 171 10.46 8.32 -1.75
N LEU A 172 9.52 9.10 -1.22
CA LEU A 172 8.72 10.04 -2.00
C LEU A 172 9.28 11.45 -2.03
N GLU A 173 10.03 11.87 -1.00
CA GLU A 173 10.46 13.27 -0.82
C GLU A 173 11.18 13.84 -2.04
N ASN A 174 12.14 13.11 -2.61
CA ASN A 174 12.86 13.56 -3.81
C ASN A 174 11.94 13.68 -5.03
N LYS A 175 10.94 12.81 -5.17
CA LYS A 175 9.97 12.84 -6.28
C LYS A 175 8.97 13.98 -6.13
N LEU A 176 8.50 14.21 -4.91
CA LEU A 176 7.46 15.20 -4.62
C LEU A 176 8.01 16.63 -4.43
N SER A 177 9.25 16.77 -3.97
CA SER A 177 9.90 18.08 -3.80
C SER A 177 10.11 18.80 -5.14
N ALA A 178 10.31 18.06 -6.23
CA ALA A 178 10.43 18.59 -7.58
C ALA A 178 9.10 19.07 -8.19
N LEU A 179 7.95 18.67 -7.62
CA LEU A 179 6.65 19.07 -8.16
C LEU A 179 6.38 20.57 -7.92
N PRO A 180 5.75 21.26 -8.90
CA PRO A 180 5.27 22.62 -8.69
C PRO A 180 4.15 22.65 -7.65
N SER A 181 3.88 23.83 -7.10
CA SER A 181 2.65 24.05 -6.35
C SER A 181 1.45 23.95 -7.29
N LEU A 182 0.36 23.33 -6.84
CA LEU A 182 -0.89 23.20 -7.60
C LEU A 182 -1.53 24.56 -7.92
N LEU A 183 -1.32 25.53 -7.03
CA LEU A 183 -1.83 26.90 -7.13
C LEU A 183 -0.73 27.87 -6.69
N PRO A 184 -0.75 29.12 -7.17
CA PRO A 184 0.22 30.14 -6.78
C PRO A 184 0.19 30.43 -5.27
N TYR A 185 1.29 30.99 -4.76
CA TYR A 185 1.30 31.53 -3.41
C TYR A 185 0.42 32.78 -3.35
N TRP A 186 -0.28 33.02 -2.23
CA TRP A 186 -1.31 34.07 -2.15
C TRP A 186 -0.78 35.49 -2.46
N ARG A 187 0.52 35.76 -2.24
CA ARG A 187 1.13 37.05 -2.58
C ARG A 187 1.38 37.24 -4.07
N ASP A 188 1.37 36.15 -4.83
CA ASP A 188 1.56 36.15 -6.28
C ASP A 188 0.21 36.22 -7.03
N VAL A 189 -0.91 36.18 -6.30
CA VAL A 189 -2.26 36.36 -6.88
C VAL A 189 -2.49 37.84 -7.16
N ASP A 190 -2.85 38.16 -8.40
CA ASP A 190 -3.22 39.51 -8.78
C ASP A 190 -4.58 39.86 -8.17
N HIS A 191 -4.59 40.68 -7.12
CA HIS A 191 -5.81 41.12 -6.45
C HIS A 191 -6.75 41.95 -7.35
N THR A 192 -6.26 42.50 -8.46
CA THR A 192 -7.06 43.25 -9.44
C THR A 192 -7.61 42.36 -10.55
N ASN A 193 -6.97 41.21 -10.80
CA ASN A 193 -7.45 40.19 -11.73
C ASN A 193 -7.15 38.76 -11.24
N PRO A 194 -7.87 38.27 -10.21
CA PRO A 194 -7.59 36.97 -9.62
C PRO A 194 -7.78 35.79 -10.60
N GLU A 195 -8.74 35.88 -11.53
CA GLU A 195 -8.99 34.84 -12.52
C GLU A 195 -7.76 34.55 -13.37
N ALA A 196 -7.10 35.60 -13.89
CA ALA A 196 -5.91 35.44 -14.74
C ALA A 196 -4.67 34.88 -14.00
N SER A 197 -4.67 34.92 -12.67
CA SER A 197 -3.56 34.38 -11.86
C SER A 197 -3.87 33.01 -11.25
N LEU A 198 -5.14 32.58 -11.23
CA LEU A 198 -5.59 31.33 -10.61
C LEU A 198 -6.07 30.26 -11.60
N LEU A 199 -6.48 30.64 -12.81
CA LEU A 199 -7.04 29.77 -13.86
C LEU A 199 -6.16 29.79 -15.11
#